data_AF-A0ABC8BZ14-F1
#
_entry.id   AF-A0ABC8BZ14-F1
#
_cell.length_a   1.000
_cell.length_b   1.000
_cell.length_c   1.000
_cell.angle_alpha   90.00
_cell.angle_beta   90.00
_cell.angle_gamma   90.00
#
_symmetry.space_group_name_H-M   'P 1'
#
loop_
_entity.id
_entity.type
_entity.pdbx_description
1 polymer ?
#
loop_
_entity_poly.entity_id
_entity_poly.type
_entity_poly.pdbx_seq_one_letter_code
_entity_poly.pdbx_strand_id
1 'polypeptide(L)'
;MKIAQDESMRAQHRELIAMSINDISLSQCWGGSASQESSERERQLMFANLIFSWYYSSFITEDANEAQLELNLRTFFSGDVGRQYWDQGRSGWAGLLEAAESKKKARFLAIADRAYESAAMSS
;
A
#
# COMPACT_ATOMS: atom_id res chain seq x y z
N MET A 1 -15.90 -3.75 17.40
CA MET A 1 -14.62 -4.03 18.08
C MET A 1 -13.51 -4.46 17.13
N LYS A 2 -13.72 -5.44 16.22
CA LYS A 2 -12.69 -5.88 15.25
C LYS A 2 -12.16 -4.78 14.31
N ILE A 3 -13.05 -3.97 13.72
CA ILE A 3 -12.67 -2.87 12.79
C ILE A 3 -11.75 -1.84 13.47
N ALA A 4 -12.05 -1.48 14.73
CA ALA A 4 -11.24 -0.54 15.49
C ALA A 4 -9.87 -1.13 15.89
N GLN A 5 -9.81 -2.43 16.19
CA GLN A 5 -8.54 -3.14 16.44
C GLN A 5 -7.69 -3.21 15.17
N ASP A 6 -8.29 -3.53 14.04
CA ASP A 6 -7.61 -3.60 12.76
C ASP A 6 -7.08 -2.22 12.34
N GLU A 7 -7.82 -1.14 12.60
CA GLU A 7 -7.36 0.22 12.31
C GLU A 7 -6.25 0.67 13.26
N SER A 8 -6.31 0.30 14.55
CA SER A 8 -5.24 0.56 15.51
C SER A 8 -3.94 -0.16 15.12
N MET A 9 -4.03 -1.43 14.73
CA MET A 9 -2.88 -2.20 14.24
C MET A 9 -2.30 -1.59 12.94
N ARG A 10 -3.16 -1.12 12.04
CA ARG A 10 -2.72 -0.38 10.83
C ARG A 10 -2.03 0.94 11.19
N ALA A 11 -2.53 1.67 12.19
CA ALA A 11 -1.92 2.91 12.65
C ALA A 11 -0.50 2.68 13.21
N GLN A 12 -0.34 1.66 14.06
CA GLN A 12 0.98 1.26 14.58
C GLN A 12 1.94 0.84 13.47
N HIS A 13 1.45 0.06 12.50
CA HIS A 13 2.26 -0.35 11.35
C HIS A 13 2.74 0.86 10.52
N ARG A 14 1.87 1.86 10.29
CA ARG A 14 2.25 3.10 9.60
C ARG A 14 3.31 3.90 10.36
N GLU A 15 3.20 3.95 11.69
CA GLU A 15 4.19 4.61 12.55
C GLU A 15 5.57 3.94 12.43
N LEU A 16 5.62 2.61 12.50
CA LEU A 16 6.87 1.85 12.33
C LEU A 16 7.51 2.10 10.94
N ILE A 17 6.71 2.18 9.87
CA ILE A 17 7.20 2.53 8.54
C ILE A 17 7.74 3.96 8.52
N ALA A 18 7.02 4.93 9.08
CA ALA A 18 7.45 6.33 9.12
C ALA A 18 8.79 6.48 9.87
N MET A 19 8.98 5.76 10.98
CA MET A 19 10.26 5.70 11.68
C MET A 19 11.37 5.15 10.78
N SER A 20 11.09 4.09 10.02
CA SER A 20 12.06 3.44 9.13
C SER A 20 12.42 4.29 7.91
N ILE A 21 11.52 5.15 7.46
CA ILE A 21 11.80 6.13 6.39
C ILE A 21 12.75 7.21 6.91
N ASN A 22 12.56 7.67 8.15
CA ASN A 22 13.37 8.72 8.77
C ASN A 22 14.75 8.21 9.22
N ASP A 23 14.84 6.94 9.62
CA ASP A 23 16.09 6.27 9.95
C ASP A 23 16.19 4.96 9.17
N ILE A 24 16.90 5.01 8.05
CA ILE A 24 17.04 3.85 7.16
C ILE A 24 17.76 2.67 7.82
N SER A 25 18.51 2.89 8.90
CA SER A 25 19.13 1.76 9.61
C SER A 25 18.08 0.82 10.21
N LEU A 26 16.88 1.33 10.52
CA LEU A 26 15.76 0.56 11.04
C LEU A 26 15.08 -0.30 9.95
N SER A 27 15.35 -0.06 8.66
CA SER A 27 14.84 -0.91 7.57
C SER A 27 15.26 -2.38 7.72
N GLN A 28 16.43 -2.62 8.28
CA GLN A 28 16.97 -3.97 8.52
C GLN A 28 16.13 -4.77 9.52
N CYS A 29 15.42 -4.11 10.43
CA CYS A 29 14.52 -4.77 11.39
C CYS A 29 13.32 -5.44 10.71
N TRP A 30 12.98 -5.03 9.49
CA TRP A 30 11.95 -5.66 8.67
C TRP A 30 12.45 -6.87 7.88
N GLY A 31 13.73 -7.24 8.04
CA GLY A 31 14.37 -8.34 7.32
C GLY A 31 14.91 -7.95 5.93
N GLY A 32 14.98 -6.64 5.62
CA GLY A 32 15.58 -6.14 4.39
C GLY A 32 17.12 -6.22 4.42
N SER A 33 17.72 -6.51 3.28
CA SER A 33 19.18 -6.39 3.06
C SER A 33 19.51 -5.05 2.40
N ALA A 34 19.27 -3.94 3.10
CA ALA A 34 19.51 -2.62 2.54
C ALA A 34 21.03 -2.39 2.31
N SER A 35 21.43 -2.31 1.05
CA SER A 35 22.71 -1.71 0.65
C SER A 35 22.59 -0.17 0.66
N GLN A 36 23.70 0.57 0.80
CA GLN A 36 23.65 2.03 0.90
C GLN A 36 23.00 2.71 -0.33
N GLU A 37 23.24 2.18 -1.54
CA GLU A 37 22.66 2.64 -2.81
C GLU A 37 21.17 2.31 -2.98
N SER A 38 20.64 1.31 -2.26
CA SER A 38 19.21 0.95 -2.30
C SER A 38 18.32 1.79 -1.38
N SER A 39 18.91 2.70 -0.59
CA SER A 39 18.22 3.38 0.51
C SER A 39 17.11 4.34 0.07
N GLU A 40 17.28 5.08 -1.03
CA GLU A 40 16.25 6.04 -1.47
C GLU A 40 15.05 5.32 -2.09
N ARG A 41 15.30 4.34 -2.96
CA ARG A 41 14.21 3.57 -3.57
C ARG A 41 13.42 2.80 -2.52
N GLU A 42 14.09 2.26 -1.52
CA GLU A 42 13.45 1.61 -0.39
C GLU A 42 12.55 2.59 0.39
N ARG A 43 13.03 3.80 0.69
CA ARG A 43 12.18 4.86 1.29
C ARG A 43 10.96 5.18 0.43
N GLN A 44 11.13 5.27 -0.90
CA GLN A 44 10.02 5.52 -1.82
C GLN A 44 8.98 4.39 -1.78
N LEU A 45 9.41 3.12 -1.75
CA LEU A 45 8.51 1.97 -1.67
C LEU A 45 7.83 1.87 -0.29
N MET A 46 8.53 2.19 0.79
CA MET A 46 7.95 2.34 2.13
C MET A 46 6.90 3.45 2.17
N PHE A 47 7.19 4.60 1.58
CA PHE A 47 6.24 5.70 1.50
C PHE A 47 5.03 5.36 0.59
N ALA A 48 5.26 4.64 -0.50
CA ALA A 48 4.21 4.10 -1.36
C ALA A 48 3.28 3.15 -0.59
N ASN A 49 3.82 2.33 0.31
CA ASN A 49 3.02 1.51 1.23
C ASN A 49 2.10 2.37 2.12
N LEU A 50 2.60 3.50 2.64
CA LEU A 50 1.80 4.42 3.45
C LEU A 50 0.66 5.05 2.65
N ILE A 51 0.93 5.53 1.42
CA ILE A 51 -0.09 6.11 0.53
C ILE A 51 -1.17 5.07 0.23
N PHE A 52 -0.78 3.86 -0.17
CA PHE A 52 -1.72 2.81 -0.53
C PHE A 52 -2.56 2.35 0.68
N SER A 53 -1.93 2.25 1.86
CA SER A 53 -2.62 1.96 3.12
C SER A 53 -3.62 3.06 3.50
N TRP A 54 -3.30 4.33 3.22
CA TRP A 54 -4.22 5.45 3.43
C TRP A 54 -5.42 5.38 2.49
N TYR A 55 -5.22 5.09 1.20
CA TYR A 55 -6.33 4.85 0.26
C TYR A 55 -7.24 3.72 0.74
N TYR A 56 -6.65 2.62 1.20
CA TYR A 56 -7.42 1.52 1.79
C TYR A 56 -8.24 1.99 2.99
N SER A 57 -7.63 2.64 3.98
CA SER A 57 -8.36 3.17 5.14
C SER A 57 -9.50 4.09 4.70
N SER A 58 -9.25 5.07 3.81
CA SER A 58 -10.27 6.01 3.31
C SER A 58 -11.46 5.32 2.63
N PHE A 59 -11.22 4.21 1.93
CA PHE A 59 -12.26 3.43 1.28
C PHE A 59 -13.07 2.61 2.29
N ILE A 60 -12.39 2.04 3.30
CA ILE A 60 -13.06 1.27 4.35
C ILE A 60 -13.94 2.16 5.24
N THR A 61 -13.47 3.37 5.57
CA THR A 61 -14.21 4.37 6.36
C THR A 61 -15.25 5.15 5.54
N GLU A 62 -15.31 4.92 4.22
CA GLU A 62 -16.25 5.60 3.30
C GLU A 62 -15.98 7.10 3.11
N ASP A 63 -14.79 7.57 3.50
CA ASP A 63 -14.30 8.91 3.19
C ASP A 63 -14.00 9.08 1.69
N ALA A 64 -13.72 7.97 1.00
CA ALA A 64 -13.59 7.90 -0.45
C ALA A 64 -14.56 6.87 -1.04
N ASN A 65 -15.31 7.27 -2.07
CA ASN A 65 -16.11 6.35 -2.88
C ASN A 65 -15.25 5.65 -3.95
N GLU A 66 -15.83 4.70 -4.69
CA GLU A 66 -15.11 3.92 -5.70
C GLU A 66 -14.51 4.77 -6.82
N ALA A 67 -15.23 5.79 -7.30
CA ALA A 67 -14.76 6.65 -8.38
C ALA A 67 -13.54 7.48 -7.94
N GLN A 68 -13.60 8.05 -6.73
CA GLN A 68 -12.46 8.79 -6.15
C GLN A 68 -11.26 7.87 -5.93
N LEU A 69 -11.50 6.66 -5.41
CA LEU A 69 -10.46 5.66 -5.22
C LEU A 69 -9.78 5.28 -6.54
N GLU A 70 -10.56 5.04 -7.61
CA GLU A 70 -10.01 4.70 -8.92
C GLU A 70 -9.14 5.82 -9.48
N LEU A 71 -9.57 7.09 -9.39
CA LEU A 71 -8.77 8.24 -9.83
C LEU A 71 -7.45 8.35 -9.07
N ASN A 72 -7.50 8.19 -7.75
CA ASN A 72 -6.31 8.22 -6.89
C ASN A 72 -5.33 7.11 -7.25
N LEU A 73 -5.83 5.88 -7.44
CA LEU A 73 -5.00 4.72 -7.79
C LEU A 73 -4.43 4.82 -9.19
N ARG A 74 -5.18 5.32 -10.19
CA ARG A 74 -4.64 5.61 -11.53
C ARG A 74 -3.49 6.60 -11.47
N THR A 75 -3.62 7.65 -10.66
CA THR A 75 -2.56 8.64 -10.46
C THR A 75 -1.33 7.98 -9.82
N PHE A 76 -1.54 7.21 -8.76
CA PHE A 76 -0.48 6.48 -8.07
C PHE A 76 0.27 5.50 -8.99
N PHE A 77 -0.45 4.72 -9.82
CA PHE A 77 0.14 3.76 -10.75
C PHE A 77 0.69 4.39 -12.04
N SER A 78 0.43 5.67 -12.30
CA SER A 78 1.11 6.41 -13.37
C SER A 78 2.60 6.61 -13.07
N GLY A 79 2.99 6.60 -11.78
CA GLY A 79 4.38 6.68 -11.34
C GLY A 79 5.07 5.32 -11.23
N ASP A 80 6.35 5.27 -11.57
CA ASP A 80 7.19 4.05 -11.55
C ASP A 80 7.23 3.39 -10.17
N VAL A 81 7.32 4.18 -9.10
CA VAL A 81 7.33 3.68 -7.71
C VAL A 81 6.04 2.96 -7.36
N GLY A 82 4.89 3.51 -7.77
CA GLY A 82 3.58 2.92 -7.49
C GLY A 82 3.42 1.57 -8.18
N ARG A 83 3.90 1.45 -9.43
CA ARG A 83 3.92 0.17 -10.16
C ARG A 83 4.85 -0.84 -9.50
N GLN A 84 6.10 -0.43 -9.21
CA GLN A 84 7.07 -1.29 -8.54
C GLN A 84 6.56 -1.78 -7.17
N TYR A 85 5.92 -0.91 -6.39
CA TYR A 85 5.26 -1.27 -5.13
C TYR A 85 4.19 -2.35 -5.36
N TRP A 86 3.35 -2.19 -6.37
CA TRP A 86 2.31 -3.17 -6.69
C TRP A 86 2.91 -4.51 -7.08
N ASP A 87 3.91 -4.51 -7.97
CA ASP A 87 4.56 -5.72 -8.46
C ASP A 87 5.21 -6.53 -7.33
N GLN A 88 5.80 -5.85 -6.34
CA GLN A 88 6.44 -6.49 -5.19
C GLN A 88 5.43 -6.89 -4.09
N GLY A 89 4.38 -6.10 -3.89
CA GLY A 89 3.47 -6.21 -2.75
C GLY A 89 2.16 -6.96 -3.01
N ARG A 90 1.79 -7.22 -4.28
CA ARG A 90 0.49 -7.80 -4.66
C ARG A 90 0.20 -9.14 -3.97
N SER A 91 1.20 -10.00 -3.86
CA SER A 91 1.08 -11.30 -3.18
C SER A 91 0.79 -11.17 -1.69
N GLY A 92 1.38 -10.19 -1.02
CA GLY A 92 1.12 -9.88 0.39
C GLY A 92 -0.31 -9.42 0.63
N TRP A 93 -0.86 -8.58 -0.27
CA TRP A 93 -2.26 -8.15 -0.21
C TRP A 93 -3.25 -9.27 -0.51
N ALA A 94 -2.91 -10.20 -1.41
CA ALA A 94 -3.71 -11.37 -1.73
C ALA A 94 -3.80 -12.34 -0.53
N GLY A 95 -2.68 -12.67 0.13
CA GLY A 95 -2.71 -13.51 1.35
C GLY A 95 -3.48 -12.85 2.50
N LEU A 96 -3.41 -11.52 2.58
CA LEU A 96 -4.22 -10.71 3.49
C LEU A 96 -5.73 -10.76 3.14
N LEU A 97 -6.11 -11.00 1.89
CA LEU A 97 -7.50 -11.14 1.45
C LEU A 97 -8.08 -12.48 1.91
N GLU A 98 -7.33 -13.56 1.67
CA GLU A 98 -7.68 -14.93 2.08
C GLU A 98 -7.89 -15.03 3.59
N ALA A 99 -7.05 -14.35 4.38
CA ALA A 99 -7.15 -14.34 5.83
C ALA A 99 -8.31 -13.48 6.39
N ALA A 100 -8.86 -12.54 5.61
CA ALA A 100 -9.76 -11.50 6.14
C ALA A 100 -11.25 -11.68 5.82
N GLU A 101 -11.64 -12.65 4.97
CA GLU A 101 -13.03 -12.91 4.52
C GLU A 101 -13.89 -11.65 4.23
N SER A 102 -13.26 -10.55 3.78
CA SER A 102 -13.91 -9.24 3.69
C SER A 102 -14.25 -8.86 2.24
N LYS A 103 -15.55 -8.83 1.92
CA LYS A 103 -16.05 -8.38 0.61
C LYS A 103 -15.59 -6.96 0.26
N LYS A 104 -15.53 -6.05 1.26
CA LYS A 104 -15.10 -4.66 1.04
C LYS A 104 -13.60 -4.58 0.69
N LYS A 105 -12.77 -5.40 1.33
CA LYS A 105 -11.35 -5.52 1.00
C LYS A 105 -11.15 -6.12 -0.40
N ALA A 106 -11.92 -7.16 -0.75
CA ALA A 106 -11.89 -7.75 -2.08
C ALA A 106 -12.24 -6.72 -3.16
N ARG A 107 -13.24 -5.88 -2.88
CA ARG A 107 -13.62 -4.78 -3.76
C ARG A 107 -12.50 -3.76 -3.95
N PHE A 108 -11.85 -3.34 -2.87
CA PHE A 108 -10.71 -2.44 -2.93
C PHE A 108 -9.58 -2.99 -3.82
N LEU A 109 -9.16 -4.24 -3.60
CA LEU A 109 -8.10 -4.85 -4.41
C LEU A 109 -8.51 -4.97 -5.89
N ALA A 110 -9.76 -5.31 -6.17
CA ALA A 110 -10.25 -5.35 -7.55
C ALA A 110 -10.22 -3.98 -8.24
N ILE A 111 -10.42 -2.87 -7.51
CA ILE A 111 -10.27 -1.51 -8.06
C ILE A 111 -8.79 -1.21 -8.31
N ALA A 112 -7.91 -1.58 -7.38
CA ALA A 112 -6.47 -1.41 -7.53
C ALA A 112 -5.89 -2.17 -8.72
N ASP A 113 -6.26 -3.44 -8.89
CA ASP A 113 -5.84 -4.25 -10.04
C ASP A 113 -6.24 -3.58 -11.37
N ARG A 114 -7.51 -3.17 -11.51
CA ARG A 114 -7.97 -2.49 -12.73
C ARG A 114 -7.25 -1.17 -13.00
N ALA A 115 -7.00 -0.38 -11.95
CA ALA A 115 -6.29 0.89 -12.08
C ALA A 115 -4.83 0.68 -12.51
N TYR A 116 -4.16 -0.34 -11.96
CA TYR A 116 -2.80 -0.72 -12.34
C TYR A 116 -2.73 -1.19 -13.80
N GLU A 117 -3.63 -2.09 -14.21
CA GLU A 117 -3.72 -2.59 -15.60
C GLU A 117 -3.96 -1.45 -16.59
N SER A 118 -4.87 -0.52 -16.27
CA SER A 118 -5.14 0.65 -17.12
C SER A 118 -3.93 1.57 -17.26
N ALA A 119 -3.15 1.77 -16.19
CA ALA A 119 -1.94 2.59 -16.23
C ALA A 119 -0.83 1.92 -17.04
N ALA A 120 -0.67 0.60 -16.92
CA ALA A 120 0.32 -0.16 -17.67
C ALA A 120 0.09 -0.16 -19.19
N MET A 121 -1.15 -0.03 -19.66
CA MET A 121 -1.48 0.05 -21.10
C MET A 121 -1.28 1.44 -21.71
N SER A 122 -1.00 2.47 -20.89
CA SER A 122 -0.89 3.87 -21.35
C SER A 122 0.56 4.39 -21.40
N SER A 123 1.55 3.52 -21.18
CA SER A 123 3.00 3.78 -21.27
C SER A 123 3.62 3.05 -22.44
#